data_AF-A0A2G2LJH8-F1
#
_entry.id   AF-A0A2G2LJH8-F1
#
_cell.length_a   1.000
_cell.length_b   1.000
_cell.length_c   1.000
_cell.angle_alpha   90.00
_cell.angle_beta   90.00
_cell.angle_gamma   90.00
#
_symmetry.space_group_name_H-M   'P 1'
#
loop_
_entity.id
_entity.type
_entity.pdbx_description
1 polymer ?
#
loop_
_entity_poly.entity_id
_entity_poly.type
_entity_poly.pdbx_seq_one_letter_code
_entity_poly.pdbx_strand_id
1 'polypeptide(L)'
;MAQADASTFGEKLARAAQERTKSNVRYDGRYQSIGYPGGDVPAGQGVCTDVVIRSYRTLGIDLQQLVHEDMTASFSAYPGIWGLSRPDSNIDHRRVPNLNTYFTRQGANVMRHGKAVEYKTGDVLTWMLPHNLPHTGIVVATAMDRQGVQIVHNIGMGPQQTYMPANWTLTGQFRFGESD
;
A
#
# COMPACT_ATOMS: atom_id res chain seq x y z
N MET A 1 7.31 15.02 33.50
CA MET A 1 7.84 13.66 33.26
C MET A 1 7.33 13.23 31.89
N ALA A 2 8.21 13.10 30.91
CA ALA A 2 7.84 12.76 29.54
C ALA A 2 7.46 11.29 29.47
N GLN A 3 6.20 11.00 29.17
CA GLN A 3 5.78 9.66 28.76
C GLN A 3 6.10 9.55 27.28
N ALA A 4 7.21 8.90 26.94
CA ALA A 4 7.50 8.52 25.57
C ALA A 4 6.52 7.39 25.21
N ASP A 5 5.40 7.73 24.59
CA ASP A 5 4.48 6.73 24.04
C ASP A 5 5.21 5.92 22.97
N ALA A 6 5.33 4.61 23.20
CA ALA A 6 5.85 3.69 22.21
C ALA A 6 4.84 3.57 21.07
N SER A 7 5.00 4.38 20.03
CA SER A 7 4.15 4.33 18.84
C SER A 7 4.05 2.90 18.28
N THR A 8 2.81 2.47 18.01
CA THR A 8 2.50 1.18 17.36
C THR A 8 3.07 1.12 15.94
N PHE A 9 3.15 -0.08 15.37
CA PHE A 9 3.58 -0.23 13.97
C PHE A 9 2.68 0.56 13.01
N GLY A 10 1.35 0.47 13.19
CA GLY A 10 0.39 1.19 12.37
C GLY A 10 0.56 2.71 12.41
N GLU A 11 0.82 3.29 13.58
CA GLU A 11 1.11 4.73 13.73
C GLU A 11 2.42 5.14 13.05
N LYS A 12 3.46 4.30 13.13
CA LYS A 12 4.73 4.54 12.43
C LYS A 12 4.53 4.50 10.92
N LEU A 13 3.75 3.53 10.42
CA LEU A 13 3.45 3.39 9.00
C LEU A 13 2.62 4.58 8.48
N ALA A 14 1.59 4.99 9.23
CA ALA A 14 0.81 6.18 8.92
C ALA A 14 1.67 7.45 8.86
N ARG A 15 2.58 7.64 9.83
CA ARG A 15 3.51 8.77 9.83
C ARG A 15 4.44 8.73 8.62
N ALA A 16 4.99 7.56 8.28
CA ALA A 16 5.82 7.41 7.08
C ALA A 16 5.04 7.76 5.80
N ALA A 17 3.76 7.39 5.73
CA ALA A 17 2.89 7.77 4.63
C ALA A 17 2.66 9.29 4.59
N GLN A 18 2.40 9.94 5.72
CA GLN A 18 2.26 11.41 5.79
C GLN A 18 3.53 12.13 5.34
N GLU A 19 4.71 11.65 5.70
CA GLU A 19 5.97 12.24 5.22
C GLU A 19 6.10 12.17 3.69
N ARG A 20 5.45 11.19 3.02
CA ARG A 20 5.42 11.14 1.55
C ARG A 20 4.71 12.34 0.93
N THR A 21 3.75 12.97 1.61
CA THR A 21 3.02 14.15 1.07
C THR A 21 3.89 15.39 0.97
N LYS A 22 5.06 15.39 1.62
CA LYS A 22 6.06 16.48 1.53
C LYS A 22 6.98 16.32 0.32
N SER A 23 6.94 15.19 -0.37
CA SER A 23 7.77 14.92 -1.55
C SER A 23 7.12 15.45 -2.82
N ASN A 24 7.88 16.16 -3.66
CA ASN A 24 7.42 16.53 -4.99
C ASN A 24 7.55 15.33 -5.96
N VAL A 25 6.42 14.69 -6.26
CA VAL A 25 6.35 13.46 -7.05
C VAL A 25 5.44 13.66 -8.25
N ARG A 26 5.97 13.42 -9.45
CA ARG A 26 5.17 13.31 -10.68
C ARG A 26 4.59 11.91 -10.80
N TYR A 27 3.33 11.82 -11.18
CA TYR A 27 2.71 10.54 -11.49
C TYR A 27 3.36 9.91 -12.75
N ASP A 28 4.00 8.76 -12.58
CA ASP A 28 4.67 8.03 -13.66
C ASP A 28 4.58 6.51 -13.42
N GLY A 29 3.61 5.88 -14.09
CA GLY A 29 3.32 4.45 -13.98
C GLY A 29 4.03 3.58 -15.02
N ARG A 30 4.99 4.13 -15.77
CA ARG A 30 5.71 3.37 -16.80
C ARG A 30 6.56 2.28 -16.16
N TYR A 31 6.70 1.19 -16.89
CA TYR A 31 7.65 0.13 -16.56
C TYR A 31 9.08 0.68 -16.58
N GLN A 32 9.88 0.32 -15.57
CA GLN A 32 11.27 0.75 -15.42
C GLN A 32 12.08 -0.41 -14.86
N SER A 33 13.30 -0.60 -15.37
CA SER A 33 14.27 -1.52 -14.75
C SER A 33 14.80 -0.88 -13.47
N ILE A 34 14.79 -1.62 -12.37
CA ILE A 34 15.22 -1.18 -11.05
C ILE A 34 16.08 -2.26 -10.38
N GLY A 35 16.85 -1.89 -9.36
CA GLY A 35 17.66 -2.85 -8.60
C GLY A 35 16.83 -3.90 -7.86
N TYR A 36 17.47 -4.95 -7.37
CA TYR A 36 16.84 -5.96 -6.52
C TYR A 36 17.90 -6.59 -5.58
N PRO A 37 17.61 -6.77 -4.27
CA PRO A 37 16.48 -6.18 -3.54
C PRO A 37 16.67 -4.68 -3.32
N GLY A 38 15.66 -3.99 -2.76
CA GLY A 38 15.74 -2.57 -2.40
C GLY A 38 15.73 -1.59 -3.58
N GLY A 39 15.35 -2.05 -4.78
CA GLY A 39 15.13 -1.18 -5.93
C GLY A 39 13.95 -0.25 -5.75
N ASP A 40 14.05 0.92 -6.36
CA ASP A 40 13.01 1.93 -6.38
C ASP A 40 13.07 2.69 -7.72
N VAL A 41 11.94 3.25 -8.14
CA VAL A 41 11.91 4.24 -9.22
C VAL A 41 12.51 5.56 -8.74
N PRO A 42 12.85 6.50 -9.63
CA PRO A 42 13.39 7.80 -9.22
C PRO A 42 12.53 8.49 -8.16
N ALA A 43 13.18 9.18 -7.20
CA ALA A 43 12.49 9.77 -6.03
C ALA A 43 11.36 10.76 -6.41
N GLY A 44 11.51 11.50 -7.51
CA GLY A 44 10.51 12.43 -8.04
C GLY A 44 9.41 11.78 -8.90
N GLN A 45 9.34 10.46 -8.95
CA GLN A 45 8.34 9.68 -9.68
C GLN A 45 7.63 8.70 -8.76
N GLY A 46 6.38 8.37 -9.11
CA GLY A 46 5.67 7.27 -8.48
C GLY A 46 4.17 7.24 -8.75
N VAL A 47 3.54 6.14 -8.36
CA VAL A 47 2.09 5.88 -8.41
C VAL A 47 1.55 5.57 -7.01
N CYS A 48 0.33 5.03 -6.92
CA CYS A 48 -0.32 4.71 -5.65
C CYS A 48 0.43 3.66 -4.82
N THR A 49 0.91 2.59 -5.45
CA THR A 49 1.67 1.54 -4.77
C THR A 49 2.98 2.08 -4.19
N ASP A 50 3.64 3.02 -4.86
CA ASP A 50 4.90 3.60 -4.37
C ASP A 50 4.74 4.39 -3.07
N VAL A 51 3.53 4.87 -2.75
CA VAL A 51 3.22 5.41 -1.40
C VAL A 51 3.34 4.30 -0.37
N VAL A 52 2.70 3.15 -0.62
CA VAL A 52 2.71 1.99 0.29
C VAL A 52 4.13 1.44 0.43
N ILE A 53 4.79 1.15 -0.70
CA ILE A 53 6.13 0.58 -0.76
C ILE A 53 7.14 1.44 -0.01
N ARG A 54 7.21 2.74 -0.31
CA ARG A 54 8.18 3.64 0.33
C ARG A 54 7.87 3.87 1.80
N SER A 55 6.59 3.85 2.20
CA SER A 55 6.22 3.94 3.61
C SER A 55 6.70 2.71 4.39
N TYR A 56 6.45 1.49 3.91
CA TYR A 56 6.99 0.27 4.53
C TYR A 56 8.52 0.25 4.56
N ARG A 57 9.17 0.75 3.52
CA ARG A 57 10.64 0.82 3.46
C ARG A 57 11.24 1.72 4.53
N THR A 58 10.58 2.82 4.90
CA THR A 58 10.99 3.66 6.04
C THR A 58 10.98 2.88 7.37
N LEU A 59 10.17 1.82 7.47
CA LEU A 59 10.09 0.93 8.62
C LEU A 59 10.98 -0.33 8.47
N GLY A 60 11.85 -0.39 7.46
CA GLY A 60 12.76 -1.52 7.24
C GLY A 60 12.14 -2.72 6.53
N ILE A 61 10.93 -2.59 5.98
CA ILE A 61 10.25 -3.66 5.24
C ILE A 61 10.34 -3.38 3.74
N ASP A 62 11.03 -4.25 3.00
CA ASP A 62 11.11 -4.17 1.55
C ASP A 62 10.03 -5.00 0.86
N LEU A 63 8.91 -4.35 0.51
CA LEU A 63 7.85 -5.01 -0.24
C LEU A 63 8.28 -5.45 -1.65
N GLN A 64 9.35 -4.88 -2.23
CA GLN A 64 9.88 -5.39 -3.50
C GLN A 64 10.36 -6.84 -3.32
N GLN A 65 11.24 -7.06 -2.34
CA GLN A 65 11.77 -8.37 -2.01
C GLN A 65 10.66 -9.33 -1.62
N LEU A 66 9.85 -8.98 -0.62
CA LEU A 66 8.88 -9.90 -0.03
C LEU A 66 7.82 -10.38 -1.02
N VAL A 67 7.29 -9.46 -1.85
CA VAL A 67 6.30 -9.83 -2.86
C VAL A 67 6.94 -10.69 -3.95
N HIS A 68 8.15 -10.33 -4.40
CA HIS A 68 8.84 -11.08 -5.47
C HIS A 68 9.20 -12.51 -5.03
N GLU A 69 9.68 -12.69 -3.80
CA GLU A 69 10.04 -14.00 -3.25
C GLU A 69 8.82 -14.89 -3.07
N ASP A 70 7.71 -14.35 -2.54
CA ASP A 70 6.46 -15.11 -2.42
C ASP A 70 5.85 -15.44 -3.79
N MET A 71 5.91 -14.52 -4.76
CA MET A 71 5.53 -14.80 -6.14
C MET A 71 6.43 -15.86 -6.79
N THR A 72 7.71 -15.88 -6.49
CA THR A 72 8.64 -16.92 -6.98
C THR A 72 8.29 -18.29 -6.43
N ALA A 73 7.90 -18.37 -5.16
CA ALA A 73 7.47 -19.61 -4.52
C ALA A 73 6.05 -20.05 -4.92
N SER A 74 5.18 -19.15 -5.39
CA SER A 74 3.75 -19.42 -5.58
C SER A 74 3.11 -18.62 -6.72
N PHE A 75 3.78 -18.53 -7.88
CA PHE A 75 3.37 -17.64 -8.98
C PHE A 75 1.92 -17.86 -9.45
N SER A 76 1.45 -19.11 -9.49
CA SER A 76 0.08 -19.46 -9.90
C SER A 76 -1.01 -18.99 -8.93
N ALA A 77 -0.64 -18.59 -7.71
CA ALA A 77 -1.57 -18.01 -6.74
C ALA A 77 -1.87 -16.52 -7.04
N TYR A 78 -1.07 -15.88 -7.90
CA TYR A 78 -1.20 -14.47 -8.24
C TYR A 78 -2.02 -14.24 -9.51
N PRO A 79 -2.63 -13.05 -9.69
CA PRO A 79 -3.44 -12.75 -10.86
C PRO A 79 -2.63 -12.83 -12.17
N GLY A 80 -3.07 -13.69 -13.09
CA GLY A 80 -2.47 -13.87 -14.43
C GLY A 80 -2.86 -12.80 -15.46
N ILE A 81 -3.33 -11.62 -15.03
CA ILE A 81 -3.96 -10.61 -15.92
C ILE A 81 -2.98 -9.89 -16.86
N TRP A 82 -1.67 -10.11 -16.70
CA TRP A 82 -0.62 -9.50 -17.53
C TRP A 82 0.06 -10.48 -18.50
N GLY A 83 -0.39 -11.74 -18.57
CA GLY A 83 0.17 -12.73 -19.50
C GLY A 83 1.65 -13.08 -19.26
N LEU A 84 2.17 -12.84 -18.05
CA LEU A 84 3.54 -13.19 -17.68
C LEU A 84 3.65 -14.68 -17.36
N SER A 85 4.77 -15.30 -17.72
CA SER A 85 5.08 -16.70 -17.40
C SER A 85 5.90 -16.89 -16.13
N ARG A 86 6.41 -15.79 -15.55
CA ARG A 86 7.20 -15.78 -14.32
C ARG A 86 7.09 -14.42 -13.59
N PRO A 87 7.46 -14.35 -12.30
CA PRO A 87 7.59 -13.09 -11.58
C PRO A 87 8.59 -12.13 -12.22
N ASP A 88 8.42 -10.85 -11.93
CA ASP A 88 9.26 -9.76 -12.42
C ASP A 88 9.53 -8.74 -11.29
N SER A 89 10.74 -8.83 -10.71
CA SER A 89 11.18 -8.01 -9.56
C SER A 89 11.11 -6.51 -9.81
N ASN A 90 11.05 -6.07 -11.08
CA ASN A 90 10.92 -4.67 -11.44
C ASN A 90 9.52 -4.10 -11.17
N ILE A 91 8.49 -4.95 -11.14
CA ILE A 91 7.08 -4.50 -11.17
C ILE A 91 6.14 -5.25 -10.24
N ASP A 92 6.52 -6.43 -9.73
CA ASP A 92 5.65 -7.31 -8.94
C ASP A 92 4.95 -6.57 -7.78
N HIS A 93 5.74 -5.91 -6.93
CA HIS A 93 5.26 -5.12 -5.79
C HIS A 93 4.53 -3.83 -6.18
N ARG A 94 4.70 -3.33 -7.41
CA ARG A 94 4.08 -2.09 -7.89
C ARG A 94 2.68 -2.31 -8.48
N ARG A 95 2.15 -3.54 -8.43
CA ARG A 95 0.80 -3.90 -8.90
C ARG A 95 -0.13 -4.09 -7.71
N VAL A 96 -1.21 -3.30 -7.64
CA VAL A 96 -2.22 -3.39 -6.56
C VAL A 96 -2.78 -4.81 -6.39
N PRO A 97 -3.16 -5.56 -7.45
CA PRO A 97 -3.63 -6.94 -7.28
C PRO A 97 -2.59 -7.89 -6.69
N ASN A 98 -1.30 -7.67 -6.95
CA ASN A 98 -0.23 -8.45 -6.37
C ASN A 98 -0.07 -8.12 -4.87
N LEU A 99 -0.11 -6.85 -4.48
CA LEU A 99 -0.08 -6.46 -3.06
C LEU A 99 -1.27 -7.06 -2.29
N ASN A 100 -2.48 -7.00 -2.86
CA ASN A 100 -3.67 -7.60 -2.25
C ASN A 100 -3.49 -9.11 -2.03
N THR A 101 -2.99 -9.82 -3.05
CA THR A 101 -2.72 -11.26 -2.98
C THR A 101 -1.65 -11.58 -1.94
N TYR A 102 -0.53 -10.86 -1.96
CA TYR A 102 0.56 -11.01 -1.00
C TYR A 102 0.06 -10.82 0.43
N PHE A 103 -0.58 -9.69 0.75
CA PHE A 103 -1.07 -9.42 2.10
C PHE A 103 -2.11 -10.46 2.55
N THR A 104 -2.98 -10.92 1.65
CA THR A 104 -3.93 -12.00 1.97
C THR A 104 -3.21 -13.30 2.31
N ARG A 105 -2.17 -13.67 1.54
CA ARG A 105 -1.36 -14.87 1.80
C ARG A 105 -0.57 -14.79 3.09
N GLN A 106 -0.18 -13.59 3.51
CA GLN A 106 0.45 -13.34 4.82
C GLN A 106 -0.56 -13.30 5.99
N GLY A 107 -1.84 -13.59 5.75
CA GLY A 107 -2.88 -13.55 6.79
C GLY A 107 -3.26 -12.14 7.26
N ALA A 108 -2.81 -11.10 6.54
CA ALA A 108 -3.01 -9.70 6.94
C ALA A 108 -4.41 -9.15 6.61
N ASN A 109 -5.23 -9.89 5.85
CA ASN A 109 -6.56 -9.42 5.44
C ASN A 109 -7.56 -9.44 6.62
N VAL A 110 -8.01 -8.25 7.02
CA VAL A 110 -8.95 -8.09 8.14
C VAL A 110 -10.39 -7.88 7.69
N MET A 111 -10.68 -7.79 6.38
CA MET A 111 -12.06 -7.69 5.90
C MET A 111 -12.89 -8.91 6.33
N ARG A 112 -14.20 -8.71 6.48
CA ARG A 112 -15.17 -9.78 6.78
C ARG A 112 -16.36 -9.66 5.85
N HIS A 113 -16.70 -10.75 5.16
CA HIS A 113 -17.82 -10.81 4.21
C HIS A 113 -17.83 -9.66 3.17
N GLY A 114 -16.65 -9.30 2.65
CA GLY A 114 -16.52 -8.22 1.65
C GLY A 114 -16.75 -6.81 2.20
N LYS A 115 -16.78 -6.63 3.51
CA LYS A 115 -16.93 -5.31 4.17
C LYS A 115 -15.71 -5.00 5.04
N ALA A 116 -15.43 -3.71 5.18
CA ALA A 116 -14.52 -3.22 6.21
C ALA A 116 -15.08 -3.60 7.59
N VAL A 117 -14.20 -3.96 8.52
CA VAL A 117 -14.61 -4.24 9.91
C VAL A 117 -14.59 -2.94 10.71
N GLU A 118 -13.40 -2.41 10.90
CA GLU A 118 -13.12 -1.15 11.58
C GLU A 118 -11.80 -0.64 11.00
N TYR A 119 -11.77 0.60 10.55
CA TYR A 119 -10.53 1.21 10.09
C TYR A 119 -9.62 1.54 11.27
N LYS A 120 -8.34 1.23 11.15
CA LYS A 120 -7.30 1.63 12.10
C LYS A 120 -6.20 2.40 11.39
N THR A 121 -5.55 3.31 12.11
CA THR A 121 -4.34 3.99 11.66
C THR A 121 -3.28 2.95 11.25
N GLY A 122 -2.76 3.07 10.03
CA GLY A 122 -1.82 2.12 9.45
C GLY A 122 -2.45 1.01 8.62
N ASP A 123 -3.78 0.87 8.57
CA ASP A 123 -4.41 -0.07 7.65
C ASP A 123 -4.02 0.28 6.20
N VAL A 124 -3.58 -0.73 5.43
CA VAL A 124 -3.42 -0.61 3.98
C VAL A 124 -4.76 -0.97 3.34
N LEU A 125 -5.28 -0.07 2.51
CA LEU A 125 -6.53 -0.27 1.81
C LEU A 125 -6.27 -0.49 0.32
N THR A 126 -7.08 -1.33 -0.31
CA THR A 126 -7.22 -1.38 -1.77
C THR A 126 -8.67 -1.15 -2.14
N TRP A 127 -8.91 -0.45 -3.24
CA TRP A 127 -10.25 -0.15 -3.74
C TRP A 127 -10.26 0.03 -5.25
N MET A 128 -11.47 0.01 -5.84
CA MET A 128 -11.67 0.30 -7.25
C MET A 128 -12.06 1.75 -7.47
N LEU A 129 -11.32 2.42 -8.34
CA LEU A 129 -11.71 3.70 -8.94
C LEU A 129 -12.66 3.46 -10.14
N PRO A 130 -13.31 4.51 -10.67
CA PRO A 130 -14.03 4.42 -11.94
C PRO A 130 -13.20 3.76 -13.04
N HIS A 131 -13.87 3.09 -13.97
CA HIS A 131 -13.24 2.33 -15.07
C HIS A 131 -12.39 1.12 -14.62
N ASN A 132 -12.72 0.51 -13.48
CA ASN A 132 -12.06 -0.69 -12.97
C ASN A 132 -10.55 -0.53 -12.78
N LEU A 133 -10.12 0.63 -12.28
CA LEU A 133 -8.71 0.90 -11.98
C LEU A 133 -8.42 0.56 -10.50
N PRO A 134 -7.64 -0.49 -10.21
CA PRO A 134 -7.25 -0.82 -8.84
C PRO A 134 -6.38 0.29 -8.23
N HIS A 135 -6.67 0.64 -6.99
CA HIS A 135 -5.97 1.70 -6.26
C HIS A 135 -5.65 1.28 -4.83
N THR A 136 -4.73 1.99 -4.20
CA THR A 136 -4.28 1.69 -2.83
C THR A 136 -3.80 2.93 -2.08
N GLY A 137 -3.76 2.84 -0.76
CA GLY A 137 -3.31 3.88 0.15
C GLY A 137 -3.28 3.39 1.60
N ILE A 138 -2.81 4.25 2.50
CA ILE A 138 -2.65 3.96 3.93
C ILE A 138 -3.58 4.86 4.73
N VAL A 139 -4.32 4.30 5.69
CA VAL A 139 -5.10 5.07 6.66
C VAL A 139 -4.16 5.81 7.60
N VAL A 140 -4.30 7.13 7.69
CA VAL A 140 -3.46 7.99 8.53
C VAL A 140 -4.20 8.64 9.70
N ALA A 141 -5.53 8.71 9.60
CA ALA A 141 -6.38 9.15 10.68
C ALA A 141 -7.77 8.54 10.54
N THR A 142 -8.36 8.13 11.66
CA THR A 142 -9.76 7.72 11.76
C THR A 142 -10.50 8.85 12.47
N ALA A 143 -11.59 9.37 11.89
CA ALA A 143 -12.35 10.45 12.56
C ALA A 143 -12.86 10.00 13.93
N MET A 144 -12.76 10.89 14.93
CA MET A 144 -13.47 10.73 16.21
C MET A 144 -14.94 11.18 16.11
N ASP A 145 -15.32 11.93 15.06
CA ASP A 145 -16.52 12.77 15.02
C ASP A 145 -17.28 12.78 13.67
N ARG A 146 -17.27 11.66 12.92
CA ARG A 146 -18.10 11.41 11.70
C ARG A 146 -17.62 12.00 10.37
N GLN A 147 -16.40 12.52 10.26
CA GLN A 147 -15.85 13.04 8.99
C GLN A 147 -15.25 11.96 8.06
N GLY A 148 -15.30 10.69 8.45
CA GLY A 148 -14.77 9.57 7.65
C GLY A 148 -13.29 9.28 7.90
N VAL A 149 -12.70 8.46 7.04
CA VAL A 149 -11.30 8.00 7.20
C VAL A 149 -10.39 8.86 6.34
N GLN A 150 -9.27 9.32 6.90
CA GLN A 150 -8.22 10.00 6.15
C GLN A 150 -7.17 9.00 5.69
N ILE A 151 -6.82 9.08 4.42
CA ILE A 151 -5.85 8.21 3.75
C ILE A 151 -4.76 9.05 3.09
N VAL A 152 -3.56 8.48 3.00
CA VAL A 152 -2.53 8.97 2.07
C VAL A 152 -2.43 8.01 0.89
N HIS A 153 -2.50 8.59 -0.31
CA HIS A 153 -2.47 7.88 -1.59
C HIS A 153 -1.97 8.80 -2.69
N ASN A 154 -1.71 8.29 -3.89
CA ASN A 154 -1.29 9.09 -5.05
C ASN A 154 -2.11 8.69 -6.29
N ILE A 155 -2.96 9.60 -6.78
CA ILE A 155 -3.89 9.37 -7.91
C ILE A 155 -3.63 10.32 -9.10
N GLY A 156 -2.47 10.98 -9.15
CA GLY A 156 -2.09 11.82 -10.31
C GLY A 156 -1.34 13.10 -9.92
N MET A 157 -1.66 13.69 -8.77
CA MET A 157 -1.10 14.96 -8.30
C MET A 157 0.02 14.79 -7.26
N GLY A 158 0.65 13.61 -7.24
CA GLY A 158 1.58 13.20 -6.18
C GLY A 158 0.87 12.65 -4.94
N PRO A 159 1.62 12.24 -3.90
CA PRO A 159 1.05 11.78 -2.64
C PRO A 159 0.26 12.88 -1.93
N GLN A 160 -0.98 12.59 -1.59
CA GLN A 160 -1.90 13.51 -0.93
C GLN A 160 -2.60 12.83 0.23
N GLN A 161 -2.86 13.60 1.29
CA GLN A 161 -3.74 13.20 2.37
C GLN A 161 -5.16 13.69 2.05
N THR A 162 -6.10 12.77 1.92
CA THR A 162 -7.50 13.05 1.56
C THR A 162 -8.45 12.24 2.44
N TYR A 163 -9.71 12.65 2.50
CA TYR A 163 -10.75 11.76 3.01
C TYR A 163 -11.07 10.69 1.98
N MET A 164 -11.19 9.44 2.42
CA MET A 164 -11.63 8.34 1.57
C MET A 164 -13.07 8.59 1.07
N PRO A 165 -13.30 8.75 -0.24
CA PRO A 165 -14.63 8.94 -0.79
C PRO A 165 -15.56 7.76 -0.50
N ALA A 166 -16.79 8.06 -0.07
CA ALA A 166 -17.79 7.07 0.31
C ALA A 166 -18.24 6.16 -0.85
N ASN A 167 -18.02 6.57 -2.10
CA ASN A 167 -18.41 5.83 -3.30
C ASN A 167 -17.31 4.89 -3.85
N TRP A 168 -16.15 4.81 -3.21
CA TRP A 168 -15.10 3.87 -3.63
C TRP A 168 -15.38 2.47 -3.09
N THR A 169 -15.36 1.49 -3.99
CA THR A 169 -15.62 0.09 -3.63
C THR A 169 -14.34 -0.51 -3.04
N LEU A 170 -14.35 -0.77 -1.73
CA LEU A 170 -13.24 -1.41 -1.05
C LEU A 170 -13.06 -2.86 -1.53
N THR A 171 -11.82 -3.24 -1.84
CA THR A 171 -11.44 -4.58 -2.31
C THR A 171 -10.43 -5.27 -1.38
N GLY A 172 -9.92 -4.57 -0.38
CA GLY A 172 -8.98 -5.10 0.59
C GLY A 172 -8.75 -4.14 1.75
N GLN A 173 -8.60 -4.69 2.95
CA GLN A 173 -8.19 -3.99 4.16
C GLN A 173 -7.15 -4.89 4.85
N PHE A 174 -5.94 -4.38 5.04
CA PHE A 174 -4.80 -5.18 5.48
C PHE A 174 -4.08 -4.55 6.67
N ARG A 175 -3.67 -5.40 7.61
CA ARG A 175 -2.77 -5.08 8.73
C ARG A 175 -1.56 -5.97 8.63
N PHE A 176 -0.47 -5.44 8.08
CA PHE A 176 0.77 -6.17 7.84
C PHE A 176 1.94 -5.43 8.50
N GLY A 177 2.80 -6.16 9.21
CA GLY A 177 3.91 -5.61 10.00
C GLY A 177 3.58 -5.40 11.49
N GLU A 178 2.32 -5.59 11.89
CA GLU A 178 1.98 -5.87 13.29
C GLU A 178 2.50 -7.28 13.60
N SER A 179 3.65 -7.37 14.26
CA SER A 179 4.09 -8.60 14.93
C SER A 179 4.20 -8.26 16.41
N ASP A 180 3.55 -9.08 17.24
CA ASP A 180 3.65 -9.04 18.70
C ASP A 180 5.12 -9.19 19.19
#